data_AF-A0A0M9E493-F1
#
_entry.id   AF-A0A0M9E493-F1
#
_cell.length_a   1.000
_cell.length_b   1.000
_cell.length_c   1.000
_cell.angle_alpha   90.00
_cell.angle_beta   90.00
_cell.angle_gamma   90.00
#
_symmetry.space_group_name_H-M   'P 1'
#
loop_
_entity.id
_entity.type
_entity.pdbx_description
1 polymer ?
#
loop_
_entity_poly.entity_id
_entity_poly.type
_entity_poly.pdbx_seq_one_letter_code
_entity_poly.pdbx_strand_id
1 'polypeptide(L)'
;MKKHIQTDLNAIDAMSDDMIDTSDAPELTDNFFSTAKWKMPNSKVKVTVEIESDVLDWFKSVSKNYKHQLATALRLYAYAHQKI
;
A
#
# COMPACT_ATOMS: atom_id res chain seq x y z
N MET A 1 19.97 3.27 -8.97
CA MET A 1 19.79 2.59 -10.27
C MET A 1 18.40 2.96 -10.77
N LYS A 2 18.28 3.62 -11.92
CA LYS A 2 16.96 3.92 -12.51
C LYS A 2 16.39 2.60 -13.02
N LYS A 3 15.21 2.22 -12.53
CA LYS A 3 14.55 0.98 -12.95
C LYS A 3 14.06 1.20 -14.39
N HIS A 4 14.77 0.62 -15.35
CA HIS A 4 14.32 0.63 -16.73
C HIS A 4 13.11 -0.31 -16.85
N ILE A 5 12.03 0.21 -17.43
CA ILE A 5 10.86 -0.59 -17.78
C ILE A 5 11.31 -1.50 -18.92
N GLN A 6 11.11 -2.82 -18.76
CA GLN A 6 11.55 -3.84 -19.73
C GLN A 6 10.56 -4.01 -20.91
N THR A 7 9.61 -3.09 -21.04
CA THR A 7 8.49 -3.15 -21.98
C THR A 7 8.63 -2.06 -23.02
N ASP A 8 8.22 -2.36 -24.26
CA ASP A 8 8.17 -1.39 -25.34
C ASP A 8 6.96 -0.45 -25.14
N LEU A 9 7.23 0.73 -24.60
CA LEU A 9 6.20 1.72 -24.33
C LEU A 9 5.66 2.37 -25.61
N ASN A 10 6.48 2.47 -26.67
CA ASN A 10 6.05 3.07 -27.93
C ASN A 10 5.00 2.17 -28.62
N ALA A 11 5.15 0.85 -28.50
CA ALA A 11 4.16 -0.10 -29.00
C ALA A 11 2.82 0.01 -28.26
N ILE A 12 2.84 0.24 -26.94
CA ILE A 12 1.63 0.46 -26.14
C ILE A 12 0.97 1.79 -26.51
N ASP A 13 1.75 2.87 -26.63
CA ASP A 13 1.23 4.21 -26.97
C ASP A 13 0.60 4.26 -28.38
N ALA A 14 1.07 3.40 -29.30
CA ALA A 14 0.54 3.30 -30.67
C ALA A 14 -0.64 2.32 -30.80
N MET A 15 -0.96 1.54 -29.76
CA MET A 15 -2.02 0.54 -29.78
C MET A 15 -3.40 1.21 -29.67
N SER A 16 -4.33 0.85 -30.55
CA SER A 16 -5.72 1.34 -30.48
C SER A 16 -6.56 0.51 -29.51
N ASP A 17 -7.61 1.11 -28.95
CA ASP A 17 -8.52 0.46 -28.00
C ASP A 17 -9.09 -0.88 -28.51
N ASP A 18 -9.43 -0.97 -29.81
CA ASP A 18 -9.96 -2.19 -30.43
C ASP A 18 -8.97 -3.39 -30.40
N MET A 19 -7.68 -3.14 -30.20
CA MET A 19 -6.65 -4.19 -30.07
C MET A 19 -6.51 -4.71 -28.64
N ILE A 20 -7.17 -4.08 -27.67
CA ILE A 20 -7.15 -4.47 -26.26
C ILE A 20 -8.19 -5.57 -26.04
N ASP A 21 -7.73 -6.78 -25.74
CA ASP A 21 -8.61 -7.88 -25.34
C ASP A 21 -9.15 -7.61 -23.93
N THR A 22 -10.46 -7.40 -23.82
CA THR A 22 -11.18 -7.21 -22.55
C THR A 22 -12.06 -8.40 -22.18
N SER A 23 -11.88 -9.55 -22.83
CA SER A 23 -12.72 -10.74 -22.60
C SER A 23 -12.67 -11.28 -21.16
N ASP A 24 -11.59 -10.99 -20.44
CA ASP A 24 -11.37 -11.35 -19.03
C ASP A 24 -11.88 -10.29 -18.02
N ALA A 25 -12.21 -9.09 -18.50
CA ALA A 25 -12.60 -7.94 -17.71
C ALA A 25 -14.01 -7.46 -18.13
N PRO A 26 -15.08 -8.19 -17.75
CA PRO A 26 -16.44 -7.81 -18.08
C PRO A 26 -16.81 -6.45 -17.47
N GLU A 27 -17.69 -5.71 -18.15
CA GLU A 27 -18.15 -4.41 -17.68
C GLU A 27 -18.82 -4.51 -16.29
N LEU A 28 -18.41 -3.63 -15.38
CA LEU A 28 -18.99 -3.54 -14.04
C LEU A 28 -20.35 -2.84 -14.12
N THR A 29 -21.41 -3.54 -13.73
CA THR A 29 -22.79 -3.03 -13.77
C THR A 29 -23.14 -2.20 -12.53
N ASP A 30 -24.20 -1.41 -12.60
CA ASP A 30 -24.74 -0.66 -11.45
C ASP A 30 -25.04 -1.56 -10.24
N ASN A 31 -25.45 -2.81 -10.49
CA ASN A 31 -25.69 -3.80 -9.43
C ASN A 31 -24.41 -4.14 -8.65
N PHE A 32 -23.26 -4.23 -9.33
CA PHE A 32 -21.96 -4.41 -8.68
C PHE A 32 -21.66 -3.24 -7.74
N PHE A 33 -21.80 -2.01 -8.23
CA PHE A 33 -21.53 -0.82 -7.44
C PHE A 33 -22.54 -0.61 -6.29
N SER A 34 -23.79 -1.06 -6.44
CA SER A 34 -24.81 -0.97 -5.39
C SER A 34 -24.46 -1.73 -4.11
N THR A 35 -23.67 -2.80 -4.21
CA THR A 35 -23.26 -3.65 -3.09
C THR A 35 -21.78 -3.51 -2.73
N ALA A 36 -21.03 -2.76 -3.53
CA ALA A 36 -19.60 -2.56 -3.34
C ALA A 36 -19.31 -1.83 -2.02
N LYS A 37 -18.44 -2.42 -1.20
CA LYS A 37 -17.99 -1.80 0.06
C LYS A 37 -16.71 -1.01 -0.18
N TRP A 38 -16.77 0.29 0.12
CA TRP A 38 -15.60 1.15 0.10
C TRP A 38 -14.68 0.80 1.26
N LYS A 39 -13.45 0.39 0.95
CA LYS A 39 -12.39 0.23 1.94
C LYS A 39 -11.61 1.52 2.04
N MET A 40 -12.11 2.45 2.86
CA MET A 40 -11.38 3.68 3.15
C MET A 40 -10.09 3.36 3.92
N PRO A 41 -8.94 3.95 3.56
CA PRO A 41 -7.73 3.78 4.34
C PRO A 41 -7.95 4.38 5.73
N ASN A 42 -7.50 3.67 6.77
CA ASN A 42 -7.57 4.17 8.14
C ASN A 42 -6.83 5.51 8.24
N SER A 43 -7.46 6.49 8.86
CA SER A 43 -6.85 7.79 9.15
C SER A 43 -5.58 7.59 9.98
N LYS A 44 -4.45 8.09 9.48
CA LYS A 44 -3.18 8.09 10.21
C LYS A 44 -3.07 9.37 11.01
N VAL A 45 -2.80 9.25 12.30
CA VAL A 45 -2.49 10.38 13.18
C VAL A 45 -0.98 10.48 13.35
N LYS A 46 -0.45 11.70 13.32
CA LYS A 46 0.97 11.97 13.64
C LYS A 46 1.07 12.26 15.14
N VAL A 47 1.85 11.45 15.84
CA VAL A 47 2.15 11.64 17.27
C VAL A 47 3.67 11.69 17.45
N THR A 48 4.13 12.45 18.44
CA THR A 48 5.53 12.46 18.89
C THR A 48 5.62 11.55 20.10
N VAL A 49 6.54 10.59 20.08
CA VAL A 49 6.77 9.63 21.16
C VAL A 49 8.25 9.66 21.50
N GLU A 50 8.57 9.74 22.78
CA GLU A 50 9.93 9.58 23.29
C GLU A 50 10.24 8.09 23.43
N ILE A 51 11.41 7.69 22.94
CA ILE A 51 11.91 6.31 23.01
C ILE A 51 13.40 6.35 23.33
N GLU A 52 13.91 5.27 23.88
CA GLU A 52 15.34 5.11 24.15
C GLU A 52 16.16 5.13 22.85
N SER A 53 17.39 5.64 22.93
CA SER A 53 18.25 5.84 21.75
C SER A 53 18.65 4.52 21.08
N ASP A 54 18.90 3.48 21.88
CA ASP A 54 19.26 2.14 21.42
C ASP A 54 18.13 1.46 20.64
N VAL A 55 16.87 1.63 21.09
CA VAL A 55 15.68 1.15 20.40
C VAL A 55 15.57 1.81 19.02
N LEU A 56 15.75 3.13 18.95
CA LEU A 56 15.71 3.86 17.68
C LEU A 56 16.81 3.39 16.73
N ASP A 57 18.02 3.20 17.24
CA ASP A 57 19.17 2.79 16.42
C ASP A 57 19.03 1.35 15.92
N TRP A 58 18.44 0.45 16.72
CA TRP A 58 18.06 -0.87 16.25
C TRP A 58 17.09 -0.79 15.06
N PHE A 59 16.01 0.01 15.16
CA PHE A 59 15.06 0.16 14.05
C PHE A 59 15.70 0.75 12.78
N LYS A 60 16.63 1.70 12.92
CA LYS A 60 17.39 2.26 11.78
C LYS A 60 18.30 1.21 11.13
N SER A 61 18.84 0.28 11.91
CA SER A 61 19.70 -0.79 11.41
C SER A 61 18.94 -1.81 10.54
N VAL A 62 17.67 -2.09 10.88
CA VAL A 62 16.86 -3.10 10.20
C VAL A 62 16.34 -2.60 8.85
N SER A 63 15.96 -1.33 8.73
CA SER A 63 15.45 -0.82 7.45
C SER A 63 15.62 0.69 7.25
N LYS A 64 15.78 1.08 5.98
CA LYS A 64 15.71 2.49 5.56
C LYS A 64 14.35 3.13 5.88
N ASN A 65 13.29 2.31 5.99
CA ASN A 65 11.93 2.73 6.34
C ASN A 65 11.60 2.44 7.82
N TYR A 66 12.53 2.71 8.73
CA TYR A 66 12.39 2.45 10.17
C TYR A 66 11.09 3.04 10.77
N LYS A 67 10.64 4.20 10.30
CA LYS A 67 9.37 4.82 10.73
C LYS A 67 8.15 3.93 10.45
N HIS A 68 8.15 3.22 9.32
CA HIS A 68 7.07 2.29 8.98
C HIS A 68 7.09 1.07 9.89
N GLN A 69 8.29 0.51 10.15
CA GLN A 69 8.42 -0.62 11.07
C GLN A 69 8.02 -0.26 12.49
N LEU A 70 8.38 0.93 12.96
CA LEU A 70 7.96 1.45 14.27
C LEU A 70 6.44 1.58 14.36
N ALA A 71 5.78 2.15 13.34
CA ALA A 71 4.32 2.21 13.29
C ALA A 71 3.66 0.82 13.30
N THR A 72 4.25 -0.17 12.60
CA THR A 72 3.77 -1.55 12.62
C THR A 72 3.92 -2.20 14.00
N ALA A 73 5.06 -1.99 14.67
CA ALA A 73 5.30 -2.52 16.01
C ALA A 73 4.27 -1.97 17.03
N LEU A 74 4.01 -0.66 17.00
CA LEU A 74 2.97 -0.04 17.83
C LEU A 74 1.59 -0.64 17.57
N ARG A 75 1.25 -0.88 16.30
CA ARG A 75 -0.02 -1.49 15.92
C ARG A 75 -0.15 -2.93 16.41
N LEU A 76 0.91 -3.73 16.28
CA LEU A 76 0.94 -5.11 16.76
C LEU A 76 0.81 -5.17 18.30
N TYR A 77 1.51 -4.29 19.00
CA TYR A 77 1.41 -4.17 20.44
C TYR A 77 -0.03 -3.82 20.87
N ALA A 78 -0.65 -2.84 20.22
CA ALA A 78 -2.03 -2.45 20.49
C ALA A 78 -3.00 -3.62 20.26
N TYR A 79 -2.88 -4.36 19.15
CA TYR A 79 -3.73 -5.52 18.89
C TYR A 79 -3.56 -6.64 19.92
N ALA A 80 -2.32 -6.93 20.32
CA ALA A 80 -2.05 -7.99 21.29
C ALA A 80 -2.64 -7.69 22.68
N HIS A 81 -2.88 -6.41 22.99
CA HIS A 81 -3.39 -5.96 24.30
C HIS A 81 -4.81 -5.40 24.22
N GLN A 82 -5.47 -5.46 23.06
CA GLN A 82 -6.86 -5.08 22.93
C GLN A 82 -7.72 -6.19 23.54
N LYS A 83 -8.27 -5.96 24.73
CA LYS A 83 -9.30 -6.85 25.29
C LYS A 83 -10.49 -6.88 24.33
N ILE A 84 -10.89 -8.09 23.93
CA ILE A 84 -12.19 -8.36 23.31
C ILE A 84 -13.27 -8.04 24.34
#